data_AF-A0A3P8FK89-F1
#
_entry.id   AF-A0A3P8FK89-F1
#
_cell.length_a   1.000
_cell.length_b   1.000
_cell.length_c   1.000
_cell.angle_alpha   90.00
_cell.angle_beta   90.00
_cell.angle_gamma   90.00
#
_symmetry.space_group_name_H-M   'P 1'
#
loop_
_entity.id
_entity.type
_entity.pdbx_description
1 polymer ?
#
loop_
_entity_poly.entity_id
_entity_poly.type
_entity_poly.pdbx_seq_one_letter_code
_entity_poly.pdbx_strand_id
1 'polypeptide(L)'
;MNLCQCKIFALMFEYYFYLFYRSLKCVRNNIHTHLMIAILLRASSWICLALINTTMLLHSQVVNNILTCLLAFGMIAVYSWMLIEGIHLMNILFLTFIVRRFRFTCYSIIGWGIPSALTCSWATAKSVKLGHIQ
;
A
#
# COMPACT_ATOMS: atom_id res chain seq x y z
N MET A 1 31.50 7.03 12.51
CA MET A 1 31.29 6.08 11.39
C MET A 1 29.84 6.11 10.85
N ASN A 2 29.02 7.14 11.12
CA ASN A 2 27.55 6.91 11.21
C ASN A 2 26.64 7.75 10.27
N LEU A 3 27.17 8.70 9.49
CA LEU A 3 26.33 9.52 8.58
C LEU A 3 26.52 9.16 7.09
N CYS A 4 27.76 8.88 6.69
CA CYS A 4 28.08 8.59 5.29
C CYS A 4 27.54 7.22 4.84
N GLN A 5 27.62 6.20 5.70
CA GLN A 5 27.07 4.87 5.43
C GLN A 5 25.54 4.93 5.25
N CYS A 6 24.83 5.66 6.10
CA CYS A 6 23.37 5.84 5.99
C CYS A 6 22.96 6.51 4.66
N LYS A 7 23.71 7.53 4.21
CA LYS A 7 23.47 8.18 2.91
C LYS A 7 23.69 7.24 1.74
N ILE A 8 24.72 6.40 1.78
CA ILE A 8 24.99 5.40 0.74
C ILE A 8 23.89 4.35 0.70
N PHE A 9 23.44 3.85 1.86
CA PHE A 9 22.30 2.91 1.92
C PHE A 9 21.01 3.52 1.36
N ALA A 10 20.71 4.79 1.67
CA ALA A 10 19.55 5.50 1.13
C ALA A 10 19.62 5.63 -0.41
N LEU A 11 20.78 6.00 -0.95
CA LEU A 11 20.98 6.14 -2.40
C LEU A 11 20.94 4.79 -3.12
N MET A 12 21.48 3.74 -2.52
CA MET A 12 21.40 2.38 -3.07
C MET A 12 19.96 1.87 -3.09
N PHE A 13 19.16 2.22 -2.08
CA PHE A 13 17.74 1.88 -2.04
C PHE A 13 16.94 2.63 -3.11
N GLU A 14 17.15 3.95 -3.26
CA GLU A 14 16.51 4.75 -4.32
C GLU A 14 16.92 4.31 -5.72
N TYR A 15 18.20 4.01 -5.94
CA TYR A 15 18.71 3.53 -7.22
C TYR A 15 18.20 2.13 -7.55
N TYR A 16 18.15 1.22 -6.58
CA TYR A 16 17.54 -0.10 -6.74
C TYR A 16 16.06 0.03 -7.11
N PHE A 17 15.34 0.93 -6.44
CA PHE A 17 13.94 1.20 -6.75
C PHE A 17 13.76 1.78 -8.17
N TYR A 18 14.63 2.71 -8.57
CA TYR A 18 14.64 3.29 -9.92
C TYR A 18 14.96 2.25 -11.01
N LEU A 19 15.96 1.39 -10.80
CA LEU A 19 16.31 0.31 -11.72
C LEU A 19 15.21 -0.73 -11.83
N PHE A 20 14.58 -1.07 -10.70
CA PHE A 20 13.41 -1.92 -10.66
C PHE A 20 12.29 -1.29 -11.51
N TYR A 21 11.95 -0.01 -11.32
CA TYR A 21 10.97 0.71 -12.16
C TYR A 21 11.32 0.81 -13.65
N ARG A 22 12.60 0.83 -14.01
CA ARG A 22 13.06 0.92 -15.41
C ARG A 22 12.98 -0.42 -16.15
N SER A 23 13.27 -1.53 -15.46
CA SER A 23 13.05 -2.90 -15.97
C SER A 23 11.56 -3.17 -16.25
N LEU A 24 10.72 -2.30 -15.69
CA LEU A 24 9.29 -2.44 -15.59
C LEU A 24 8.48 -1.67 -16.68
N LYS A 25 8.86 -1.67 -17.97
CA LYS A 25 8.07 -1.00 -19.05
C LYS A 25 7.36 -1.96 -20.02
N CYS A 26 7.01 -3.16 -19.59
CA CYS A 26 6.18 -4.08 -20.37
C CYS A 26 4.81 -4.29 -19.68
N VAL A 27 3.74 -4.51 -20.44
CA VAL A 27 2.33 -4.61 -19.95
C VAL A 27 2.17 -5.57 -18.76
N ARG A 28 2.98 -6.63 -18.69
CA ARG A 28 3.01 -7.60 -17.57
C ARG A 28 3.32 -6.96 -16.23
N ASN A 29 4.09 -5.89 -16.21
CA ASN A 29 4.69 -5.45 -14.98
C ASN A 29 4.10 -4.15 -14.41
N ASN A 30 3.12 -3.56 -15.08
CA ASN A 30 2.34 -2.48 -14.49
C ASN A 30 1.68 -2.95 -13.17
N ILE A 31 1.33 -4.24 -13.09
CA ILE A 31 0.77 -4.89 -11.89
C ILE A 31 1.83 -5.02 -10.78
N HIS A 32 3.04 -5.48 -11.13
CA HIS A 32 4.16 -5.52 -10.18
C HIS A 32 4.51 -4.12 -9.67
N THR A 33 4.39 -3.07 -10.50
CA THR A 33 4.58 -1.69 -10.07
C THR A 33 3.56 -1.28 -8.99
N HIS A 34 2.27 -1.61 -9.16
CA HIS A 34 1.27 -1.33 -8.14
C HIS A 34 1.47 -2.13 -6.83
N LEU A 35 1.89 -3.39 -6.94
CA LEU A 35 2.29 -4.19 -5.77
C LEU A 35 3.45 -3.53 -5.01
N MET A 36 4.43 -3.02 -5.74
CA MET A 36 5.64 -2.44 -5.15
C MET A 36 5.39 -1.07 -4.54
N ILE A 37 4.44 -0.30 -5.10
CA ILE A 37 3.89 0.90 -4.46
C ILE A 37 3.18 0.53 -3.16
N ALA A 38 2.36 -0.53 -3.13
CA ALA A 38 1.68 -0.96 -1.92
C ALA A 38 2.65 -1.43 -0.82
N ILE A 39 3.72 -2.15 -1.18
CA ILE A 39 4.79 -2.55 -0.26
C ILE A 39 5.53 -1.32 0.29
N LEU A 40 5.82 -0.32 -0.56
CA LEU A 40 6.44 0.93 -0.10
C LEU A 40 5.55 1.70 0.86
N LEU A 41 4.25 1.82 0.55
CA LEU A 41 3.28 2.50 1.41
C LEU A 41 3.19 1.81 2.79
N ARG A 42 3.23 0.47 2.81
CA ARG A 42 3.27 -0.29 4.06
C ARG A 42 4.57 -0.04 4.83
N ALA A 43 5.72 -0.07 4.16
CA ALA A 43 7.01 0.20 4.78
C ALA A 43 7.09 1.62 5.37
N SER A 44 6.62 2.63 4.62
CA SER A 44 6.58 4.01 5.10
C SER A 44 5.63 4.19 6.29
N SER A 45 4.49 3.49 6.32
CA SER A 45 3.56 3.51 7.45
C SER A 45 4.18 2.95 8.74
N TRP A 46 4.94 1.86 8.64
CA TRP A 46 5.67 1.29 9.77
C TRP A 46 6.81 2.19 10.26
N ILE A 47 7.56 2.80 9.35
CA ILE A 47 8.62 3.76 9.68
C ILE A 47 8.01 5.00 10.37
N CYS A 48 6.87 5.49 9.87
CA CYS A 48 6.15 6.61 10.46
C CYS A 48 5.65 6.28 11.87
N LEU A 49 5.11 5.08 12.08
CA LEU A 49 4.75 4.58 13.41
C LEU A 49 5.94 4.53 14.36
N ALA A 50 7.06 3.97 13.92
CA ALA A 50 8.28 3.89 14.71
C ALA A 50 8.78 5.29 15.11
N LEU A 51 8.76 6.25 14.19
CA LEU A 51 9.17 7.63 14.45
C LEU A 51 8.23 8.34 15.44
N ILE A 52 6.91 8.20 15.28
CA ILE A 52 5.92 8.83 16.16
C ILE A 52 5.95 8.22 17.56
N ASN A 53 6.21 6.92 17.68
CA ASN A 53 6.37 6.25 18.96
C ASN A 53 7.56 6.81 19.77
N THR A 54 8.58 7.34 19.12
CA THR A 54 9.73 7.97 19.81
C THR A 54 9.48 9.40 20.27
N THR A 55 8.45 10.10 19.76
CA THR A 55 8.29 11.56 19.96
C THR A 55 7.29 11.96 21.04
N MET A 56 6.81 11.05 21.91
CA MET A 56 5.74 11.29 22.91
C MET A 56 4.42 11.87 22.34
N LEU A 57 4.32 12.06 21.01
CA LEU A 57 3.15 12.60 20.30
C LEU A 57 1.94 11.63 20.35
N LEU A 58 2.19 10.38 20.74
CA LEU A 58 1.22 9.30 20.89
C LEU A 58 0.22 9.52 22.03
N HIS A 59 0.45 10.51 22.90
CA HIS A 59 -0.49 10.86 23.97
C HIS A 59 -1.81 11.45 23.42
N SER A 60 -1.82 12.00 22.20
CA SER A 60 -3.05 12.42 21.55
C SER A 60 -3.79 11.22 20.95
N GLN A 61 -4.94 10.90 21.52
CA GLN A 61 -5.83 9.81 21.08
C GLN A 61 -6.24 9.95 19.59
N VAL A 62 -6.26 11.16 19.06
CA VAL A 62 -6.56 11.44 17.64
C VAL A 62 -5.41 10.97 16.74
N VAL A 63 -4.16 11.26 17.10
CA VAL A 63 -2.97 10.89 16.32
C VAL A 63 -2.82 9.37 16.26
N ASN A 64 -2.97 8.69 17.40
CA ASN A 64 -2.91 7.22 17.46
C ASN A 64 -3.99 6.56 16.58
N ASN A 65 -5.20 7.13 16.56
CA ASN A 65 -6.32 6.62 15.77
C ASN A 65 -6.08 6.73 14.26
N ILE A 66 -5.56 7.87 13.80
CA ILE A 66 -5.23 8.11 12.39
C ILE A 66 -4.10 7.17 11.94
N LEU A 67 -3.08 7.02 12.76
CA LEU A 67 -1.93 6.16 12.47
C LEU A 67 -2.31 4.68 12.38
N THR A 68 -3.14 4.20 13.30
CA THR A 68 -3.72 2.86 13.24
C THR A 68 -4.54 2.65 11.96
N CYS A 69 -5.29 3.67 11.55
CA CYS A 69 -6.08 3.64 10.30
C CYS A 69 -5.17 3.51 9.07
N LEU A 70 -4.10 4.29 9.01
CA LEU A 70 -3.13 4.28 7.92
C LEU A 70 -2.41 2.93 7.82
N LEU A 71 -2.01 2.35 8.95
CA LEU A 71 -1.40 1.02 9.02
C LEU A 71 -2.36 -0.06 8.52
N ALA A 72 -3.63 -0.02 8.96
CA ALA A 72 -4.65 -0.97 8.52
C ALA A 72 -4.91 -0.85 7.00
N PHE A 73 -5.02 0.39 6.48
CA PHE A 73 -5.16 0.64 5.05
C PHE A 73 -3.98 0.07 4.25
N GLY A 74 -2.74 0.33 4.69
CA GLY A 74 -1.54 -0.19 4.04
C GLY A 74 -1.49 -1.72 4.03
N MET A 75 -1.90 -2.39 5.12
CA MET A 75 -1.99 -3.85 5.19
C MET A 75 -3.01 -4.40 4.19
N ILE A 76 -4.23 -3.85 4.19
CA ILE A 76 -5.33 -4.31 3.33
C ILE A 76 -5.03 -4.05 1.85
N ALA A 77 -4.40 -2.91 1.53
CA ALA A 77 -3.94 -2.60 0.19
C ALA A 77 -2.93 -3.64 -0.31
N VAL A 78 -1.92 -3.99 0.49
CA VAL A 78 -0.92 -5.02 0.11
C VAL A 78 -1.58 -6.37 -0.18
N TYR A 79 -2.49 -6.83 0.68
CA TYR A 79 -3.19 -8.10 0.45
C TYR A 79 -4.11 -8.05 -0.78
N SER A 80 -4.80 -6.94 -1.02
CA SER A 80 -5.68 -6.77 -2.18
C SER A 80 -4.89 -6.80 -3.49
N TRP A 81 -3.74 -6.11 -3.54
CA TRP A 81 -2.86 -6.11 -4.71
C TRP A 81 -2.19 -7.47 -4.95
N MET A 82 -1.78 -8.18 -3.89
CA MET A 82 -1.25 -9.55 -3.97
C MET A 82 -2.29 -10.55 -4.50
N LEU A 83 -3.56 -10.40 -4.09
CA LEU A 83 -4.66 -11.23 -4.58
C LEU A 83 -4.95 -10.98 -6.06
N ILE A 84 -4.93 -9.71 -6.49
CA ILE A 84 -5.11 -9.34 -7.91
C ILE A 84 -3.99 -9.91 -8.78
N GLU A 85 -2.75 -9.88 -8.29
CA GLU A 85 -1.61 -10.51 -8.96
C GLU A 85 -1.81 -12.03 -9.10
N GLY A 86 -2.26 -12.70 -8.05
CA GLY A 86 -2.60 -14.13 -8.08
C GLY A 86 -3.71 -14.47 -9.10
N ILE A 87 -4.78 -13.68 -9.14
CA ILE A 87 -5.86 -13.83 -10.12
C ILE A 87 -5.35 -13.57 -11.54
N HIS A 88 -4.49 -12.58 -11.73
CA HIS A 88 -3.91 -12.27 -13.02
C HIS A 88 -3.04 -13.42 -13.55
N LEU A 89 -2.22 -14.04 -12.69
CA LEU A 89 -1.43 -15.24 -13.01
C LEU A 89 -2.34 -16.41 -13.43
N MET A 90 -3.39 -16.70 -12.67
CA MET A 90 -4.39 -17.72 -13.05
C MET A 90 -5.06 -17.41 -14.38
N ASN A 91 -5.44 -16.16 -14.61
CA ASN A 91 -6.13 -15.79 -15.84
C ASN A 91 -5.23 -15.86 -17.09
N ILE A 92 -3.91 -15.62 -16.96
CA ILE A 92 -2.95 -15.87 -18.05
C ILE A 92 -2.88 -17.35 -18.39
N LEU A 93 -2.87 -18.22 -17.37
CA LEU A 93 -2.75 -19.66 -17.55
C LEU A 93 -4.02 -20.28 -18.17
N PHE A 94 -5.20 -19.78 -17.78
CA PHE A 94 -6.48 -20.39 -18.17
C PHE A 94 -7.21 -19.68 -19.33
N LEU A 95 -7.02 -18.38 -19.55
CA LEU A 95 -7.91 -17.57 -20.40
C LEU A 95 -7.12 -16.53 -21.23
N THR A 96 -6.36 -17.01 -22.22
CA THR A 96 -5.35 -16.17 -22.90
C THR A 96 -5.86 -15.22 -24.01
N PHE A 97 -7.13 -15.21 -24.44
CA PHE A 97 -7.44 -14.54 -25.72
C PHE A 97 -8.37 -13.31 -25.77
N ILE A 98 -9.43 -13.16 -24.95
CA ILE A 98 -10.54 -12.30 -25.42
C ILE A 98 -10.73 -10.90 -24.77
N VAL A 99 -10.07 -10.53 -23.66
CA VAL A 99 -10.47 -9.30 -22.92
C VAL A 99 -9.30 -8.43 -22.42
N ARG A 100 -8.28 -8.21 -23.26
CA ARG A 100 -7.01 -7.61 -22.81
C ARG A 100 -7.05 -6.11 -22.43
N ARG A 101 -8.00 -5.31 -22.92
CA ARG A 101 -7.97 -3.84 -22.74
C ARG A 101 -8.99 -3.29 -21.72
N PHE A 102 -10.20 -3.84 -21.65
CA PHE A 102 -11.22 -3.40 -20.69
C PHE A 102 -10.97 -3.87 -19.24
N ARG A 103 -10.18 -4.93 -19.03
CA ARG A 103 -9.93 -5.47 -17.68
C ARG A 103 -8.96 -4.62 -16.84
N PHE A 104 -8.00 -3.93 -17.43
CA PHE A 104 -6.94 -3.25 -16.68
C PHE A 104 -7.48 -2.15 -15.75
N THR A 105 -8.42 -1.33 -16.23
CA THR A 105 -9.05 -0.28 -15.42
C THR A 105 -9.92 -0.88 -14.31
N CYS A 106 -10.71 -1.92 -14.59
CA CYS A 106 -11.49 -2.61 -13.56
C CYS A 106 -10.60 -3.23 -12.47
N TYR A 107 -9.46 -3.85 -12.83
CA TYR A 107 -8.53 -4.38 -11.84
C TYR A 107 -7.92 -3.29 -10.95
N SER A 108 -7.60 -2.12 -11.51
CA SER A 108 -7.10 -0.99 -10.72
C SER A 108 -8.17 -0.44 -9.76
N ILE A 109 -9.42 -0.35 -10.22
CA ILE A 109 -10.57 0.05 -9.39
C ILE A 109 -10.82 -0.96 -8.27
N ILE A 110 -10.71 -2.27 -8.53
CA ILE A 110 -10.90 -3.30 -7.50
C ILE A 110 -9.76 -3.27 -6.47
N GLY A 111 -8.51 -3.11 -6.93
CA GLY A 111 -7.32 -3.09 -6.07
C GLY A 111 -7.28 -1.93 -5.09
N TRP A 112 -7.75 -0.75 -5.51
CA TRP A 112 -7.86 0.42 -4.64
C TRP A 112 -9.22 0.53 -3.95
N GLY A 113 -10.28 0.02 -4.58
CA GLY A 113 -11.65 0.09 -4.08
C GLY A 113 -11.88 -0.73 -2.82
N ILE A 114 -11.35 -1.96 -2.75
CA ILE A 114 -11.50 -2.81 -1.57
C ILE A 114 -10.84 -2.19 -0.32
N PRO A 115 -9.57 -1.73 -0.36
CA PRO A 115 -8.95 -1.02 0.76
C PRO A 115 -9.70 0.27 1.13
N SER A 116 -10.13 1.05 0.15
CA SER A 116 -10.87 2.29 0.38
C SER A 116 -12.20 2.04 1.09
N ALA A 117 -13.00 1.09 0.60
CA ALA A 117 -14.30 0.74 1.18
C ALA A 117 -14.17 0.23 2.62
N LEU A 118 -13.18 -0.63 2.90
CA LEU A 118 -12.95 -1.17 4.24
C LEU A 118 -12.46 -0.09 5.22
N THR A 119 -11.56 0.79 4.78
CA THR A 119 -11.09 1.91 5.61
C THR A 119 -12.20 2.93 5.86
N CYS A 120 -13.04 3.25 4.87
CA CYS A 120 -14.22 4.10 5.05
C CYS A 120 -15.25 3.48 6.00
N SER A 121 -15.48 2.17 5.92
CA SER A 121 -16.39 1.44 6.81
C SER A 121 -15.91 1.46 8.26
N TRP A 122 -14.59 1.30 8.47
CA TRP A 122 -14.01 1.40 9.81
C TRP A 122 -14.03 2.82 10.36
N ALA A 123 -13.73 3.82 9.52
CA ALA A 123 -13.77 5.24 9.89
C ALA A 123 -15.19 5.66 10.32
N THR A 124 -16.21 5.30 9.53
CA THR A 124 -17.62 5.58 9.86
C THR A 124 -18.06 4.88 11.14
N ALA A 125 -17.74 3.59 11.32
CA ALA A 125 -18.03 2.87 12.56
C ALA A 125 -17.39 3.53 13.79
N LYS A 126 -16.19 4.10 13.64
CA LYS A 126 -15.49 4.79 14.73
C LYS A 126 -16.05 6.19 15.00
N SER A 127 -16.42 6.94 13.97
CA SER A 127 -17.11 8.24 14.11
C SER A 127 -18.47 8.09 14.80
N VAL A 128 -19.24 7.07 14.45
CA VAL A 128 -20.52 6.76 15.11
C VAL A 128 -20.32 6.44 16.59
N LYS A 129 -19.28 5.67 16.93
CA LYS A 129 -18.95 5.39 18.34
C LYS A 129 -18.56 6.64 19.13
N LEU A 130 -17.80 7.57 18.55
CA LEU A 130 -17.47 8.83 19.24
C LEU A 130 -18.70 9.73 19.44
N GLY A 131 -19.64 9.77 18.49
CA GLY A 131 -20.88 10.54 18.62
C GLY A 131 -21.86 10.00 19.65
N HIS A 132 -21.70 8.75 20.10
CA HIS A 132 -22.53 8.13 21.15
C HIS A 132 -21.88 8.24 22.56
N ILE A 133 -20.66 8.79 22.66
CA ILE A 133 -19.91 8.92 23.92
C ILE A 133 -19.84 10.38 24.41
N GLN A 134 -20.30 11.35 23.60
CA GLN A 134 -20.62 12.72 24.06
C GLN A 134 -22.03 12.78 24.66
#